data_AF-A0A151GK67-F1
#
_entry.id   AF-A0A151GK67-F1
#
_cell.length_a   1.000
_cell.length_b   1.000
_cell.length_c   1.000
_cell.angle_alpha   90.00
_cell.angle_beta   90.00
_cell.angle_gamma   90.00
#
_symmetry.space_group_name_H-M   'P 1'
#
loop_
_entity.id
_entity.type
_entity.pdbx_description
1 polymer ?
#
loop_
_entity_poly.entity_id
_entity_poly.type
_entity_poly.pdbx_seq_one_letter_code
_entity_poly.pdbx_strand_id
1 'polypeptide(L)'
;MAPQCVADPGASPSKNSHISRKSNASQTAQLKGLIPNTVDTATASALLSELSRPYADAGESGYIYVFWLTPASRQTTPPVDAARSLLTPPSPSRGCARSGQPSDVESQFADPSGSRTPTILLKIGRAANHQCGYDIELLRYYAYLPGASNASATGQVPRMTPHCRRVERLIHLELAGMGHRANLGTCETCARDHREWFEVETTRNGIRRVYDVIRRWVEWDEATA
;
A
#
# COMPACT_ATOMS: atom_id res chain seq x y z
N MET A 1 39.61 -73.29 -27.00
CA MET A 1 38.40 -72.95 -26.21
C MET A 1 37.99 -71.53 -26.58
N ALA A 2 36.95 -71.39 -27.39
CA ALA A 2 36.13 -70.18 -27.46
C ALA A 2 34.87 -70.42 -26.60
N PRO A 3 33.94 -69.47 -26.49
CA PRO A 3 34.04 -68.09 -25.98
C PRO A 3 33.03 -67.89 -24.83
N GLN A 4 32.94 -66.68 -24.25
CA GLN A 4 31.63 -66.02 -24.06
C GLN A 4 31.79 -64.56 -23.62
N CYS A 5 31.42 -63.67 -24.55
CA CYS A 5 30.89 -62.36 -24.27
C CYS A 5 29.46 -62.52 -23.74
N VAL A 6 29.06 -61.66 -22.79
CA VAL A 6 27.66 -61.29 -22.59
C VAL A 6 27.62 -59.79 -22.38
N ALA A 7 27.05 -59.11 -23.36
CA ALA A 7 26.45 -57.80 -23.20
C ALA A 7 24.97 -58.02 -22.83
N ASP A 8 24.42 -57.18 -21.97
CA ASP A 8 23.13 -56.57 -22.32
C ASP A 8 22.97 -55.18 -21.66
N PRO A 9 22.29 -54.24 -22.35
CA PRO A 9 22.10 -52.86 -21.99
C PRO A 9 20.75 -52.65 -21.28
N GLY A 10 20.61 -51.55 -20.54
CA GLY A 10 19.28 -51.08 -20.16
C GLY A 10 19.21 -50.46 -18.78
N ALA A 11 19.83 -49.29 -18.59
CA ALA A 11 19.44 -48.39 -17.51
C ALA A 11 18.89 -47.11 -18.15
N SER A 12 17.59 -47.11 -18.41
CA SER A 12 16.83 -45.90 -18.73
C SER A 12 16.98 -44.87 -17.62
N PRO A 13 17.16 -43.57 -17.92
CA PRO A 13 17.04 -42.53 -16.89
C PRO A 13 15.56 -42.38 -16.56
N SER A 14 15.11 -43.05 -15.51
CA SER A 14 13.77 -42.86 -14.96
C SER A 14 13.65 -41.42 -14.46
N LYS A 15 12.85 -40.66 -15.20
CA LYS A 15 12.48 -39.27 -14.99
C LYS A 15 11.85 -39.12 -13.60
N ASN A 16 12.59 -38.55 -12.65
CA ASN A 16 12.01 -38.03 -11.41
C ASN A 16 11.34 -36.68 -11.68
N SER A 17 10.15 -36.70 -12.27
CA SER A 17 9.30 -35.52 -12.48
C SER A 17 8.18 -35.39 -11.44
N HIS A 18 8.50 -35.63 -10.16
CA HIS A 18 7.52 -35.55 -9.06
C HIS A 18 7.88 -34.59 -7.93
N ILE A 19 8.79 -33.64 -8.16
CA ILE A 19 9.10 -32.57 -7.21
C ILE A 19 8.75 -31.23 -7.86
N SER A 20 7.54 -30.72 -7.61
CA SER A 20 7.20 -29.29 -7.84
C SER A 20 5.79 -28.91 -7.35
N ARG A 21 4.84 -29.86 -7.25
CA ARG A 21 3.45 -29.51 -6.88
C ARG A 21 3.22 -29.27 -5.38
N LYS A 22 3.99 -29.91 -4.49
CA LYS A 22 3.82 -29.74 -3.03
C LYS A 22 4.37 -28.40 -2.52
N SER A 23 5.40 -27.84 -3.16
CA SER A 23 6.00 -26.55 -2.77
C SER A 23 5.13 -25.35 -3.13
N ASN A 24 4.43 -25.39 -4.27
CA ASN A 24 3.58 -24.26 -4.69
C ASN A 24 2.29 -24.20 -3.86
N ALA A 25 1.72 -25.35 -3.48
CA ALA A 25 0.54 -25.40 -2.62
C ALA A 25 0.85 -24.84 -1.21
N SER A 26 2.02 -25.16 -0.65
CA SER A 26 2.44 -24.62 0.66
C SER A 26 2.75 -23.12 0.60
N GLN A 27 3.40 -22.64 -0.46
CA GLN A 27 3.64 -21.21 -0.67
C GLN A 27 2.33 -20.43 -0.85
N THR A 28 1.39 -20.97 -1.65
CA THR A 28 0.08 -20.33 -1.87
C THR A 28 -0.72 -20.22 -0.56
N ALA A 29 -0.66 -21.24 0.30
CA ALA A 29 -1.31 -21.21 1.61
C ALA A 29 -0.70 -20.16 2.55
N GLN A 30 0.62 -20.02 2.55
CA GLN A 30 1.33 -18.97 3.32
C GLN A 30 0.96 -17.57 2.82
N LEU A 31 0.93 -17.36 1.49
CA LEU A 31 0.54 -16.09 0.90
C LEU A 31 -0.93 -15.74 1.18
N LYS A 32 -1.82 -16.73 1.16
CA LYS A 32 -3.24 -16.53 1.48
C LYS A 32 -3.44 -16.04 2.92
N GLY A 33 -2.59 -16.47 3.87
CA GLY A 33 -2.64 -16.00 5.25
C GLY A 33 -2.36 -14.50 5.43
N LEU A 34 -1.71 -13.87 4.45
CA LEU A 34 -1.39 -12.44 4.47
C LEU A 34 -2.50 -11.57 3.88
N ILE A 35 -3.39 -12.17 3.09
CA ILE A 35 -4.50 -11.47 2.45
C ILE A 35 -5.61 -11.30 3.49
N PRO A 36 -6.05 -10.07 3.79
CA PRO A 36 -7.13 -9.85 4.73
C PRO A 36 -8.42 -10.52 4.26
N ASN A 37 -9.12 -11.23 5.16
CA ASN A 37 -10.40 -11.86 4.85
C ASN A 37 -11.55 -10.85 4.59
N THR A 38 -11.28 -9.56 4.77
CA THR A 38 -12.22 -8.47 4.55
C THR A 38 -12.31 -8.03 3.09
N VAL A 39 -11.38 -8.47 2.23
CA VAL A 39 -11.40 -8.14 0.80
C VAL A 39 -12.21 -9.16 0.02
N ASP A 40 -12.79 -8.74 -1.10
CA ASP A 40 -13.53 -9.62 -1.99
C ASP A 40 -12.62 -10.64 -2.69
N THR A 41 -13.22 -11.68 -3.28
CA THR A 41 -12.48 -12.78 -3.91
C THR A 41 -11.64 -12.31 -5.11
N ALA A 42 -12.11 -11.32 -5.88
CA ALA A 42 -11.36 -10.82 -7.03
C ALA A 42 -10.12 -10.06 -6.57
N THR A 43 -10.24 -9.18 -5.56
CA THR A 43 -9.11 -8.48 -4.95
C THR A 43 -8.11 -9.46 -4.32
N ALA A 44 -8.59 -10.46 -3.60
CA ALA A 44 -7.74 -11.50 -3.03
C ALA A 44 -6.93 -12.23 -4.11
N SER A 45 -7.56 -12.56 -5.25
CA SER A 45 -6.86 -13.19 -6.38
C SER A 45 -5.79 -12.29 -7.00
N ALA A 46 -6.06 -10.98 -7.09
CA ALA A 46 -5.12 -9.99 -7.63
C ALA A 46 -3.93 -9.80 -6.69
N LEU A 47 -4.18 -9.71 -5.38
CA LEU A 47 -3.12 -9.65 -4.35
C LEU A 47 -2.26 -10.92 -4.40
N LEU A 48 -2.87 -12.10 -4.46
CA LEU A 48 -2.14 -13.36 -4.56
C LEU A 48 -1.29 -13.44 -5.85
N SER A 49 -1.83 -12.95 -6.97
CA SER A 49 -1.08 -12.86 -8.22
C SER A 49 0.12 -11.94 -8.11
N GLU A 50 -0.01 -10.80 -7.44
CA GLU A 50 1.12 -9.89 -7.22
C GLU A 50 2.15 -10.48 -6.26
N LEU A 51 1.71 -11.16 -5.19
CA LEU A 51 2.57 -11.81 -4.19
C LEU A 51 3.34 -13.03 -4.75
N SER A 52 2.76 -13.74 -5.73
CA SER A 52 3.39 -14.91 -6.35
C SER A 52 4.40 -14.56 -7.44
N ARG A 53 4.52 -13.28 -7.84
CA ARG A 53 5.56 -12.86 -8.79
C ARG A 53 6.96 -13.05 -8.18
N PRO A 54 7.94 -13.54 -8.96
CA PRO A 54 9.32 -13.53 -8.50
C PRO A 54 9.79 -12.07 -8.32
N TYR A 55 10.63 -11.83 -7.32
CA TYR A 55 11.33 -10.55 -7.20
C TYR A 55 12.25 -10.44 -8.43
N ALA A 56 12.10 -9.37 -9.21
CA ALA A 56 13.13 -9.05 -10.20
C ALA A 56 14.34 -8.52 -9.42
N ASP A 57 15.55 -8.99 -9.73
CA ASP A 57 16.82 -8.77 -8.98
C ASP A 57 17.25 -7.29 -8.81
N ALA A 58 16.43 -6.33 -9.22
CA ALA A 58 16.65 -4.89 -9.02
C ALA A 58 15.39 -4.22 -8.44
N GLY A 59 14.97 -4.65 -7.24
CA GLY A 59 13.96 -3.94 -6.46
C GLY A 59 14.45 -2.53 -6.12
N GLU A 60 13.69 -1.51 -6.50
CA GLU A 60 14.00 -0.14 -6.09
C GLU A 60 13.62 0.04 -4.62
N SER A 61 14.59 0.48 -3.81
CA SER A 61 14.33 0.93 -2.45
C SER A 61 13.69 2.32 -2.47
N GLY A 62 12.63 2.51 -1.70
CA GLY A 62 11.88 3.78 -1.71
C GLY A 62 11.05 4.01 -0.45
N TYR A 63 10.47 5.21 -0.35
CA TYR A 63 9.44 5.54 0.63
C TYR A 63 8.07 5.49 -0.03
N ILE A 64 7.04 5.13 0.74
CA ILE A 64 5.65 5.29 0.32
C ILE A 64 5.14 6.63 0.85
N TYR A 65 4.76 7.55 -0.02
CA TYR A 65 4.23 8.85 0.37
C TYR A 65 2.71 8.85 0.27
N VAL A 66 2.08 9.56 1.19
CA VAL A 66 0.66 9.88 1.19
C VAL A 66 0.52 11.39 1.05
N PHE A 67 -0.14 11.84 -0.01
CA PHE A 67 -0.40 13.25 -0.27
C PHE A 67 -1.90 13.52 -0.15
N TRP A 68 -2.23 14.70 0.35
CA TRP A 68 -3.56 15.29 0.18
C TRP A 68 -3.63 15.95 -1.20
N LEU A 69 -4.66 15.62 -1.97
CA LEU A 69 -5.03 16.32 -3.20
C LEU A 69 -6.12 17.36 -2.91
N THR A 70 -5.87 18.61 -3.27
CA THR A 70 -6.87 19.70 -3.26
C THR A 70 -7.06 20.23 -4.67
N PRO A 71 -8.30 20.44 -5.17
CA PRO A 71 -8.49 21.05 -6.48
C PRO A 71 -7.84 22.43 -6.54
N ALA A 72 -7.02 22.71 -7.56
CA ALA A 72 -6.30 24.00 -7.69
C ALA A 72 -7.26 25.19 -7.88
N SER A 73 -8.52 24.94 -8.25
CA SER A 73 -9.58 25.96 -8.30
C SER A 73 -10.06 26.42 -6.93
N ARG A 74 -9.79 25.66 -5.86
CA ARG A 74 -10.20 25.97 -4.49
C ARG A 74 -9.15 26.85 -3.83
N GLN A 75 -9.45 28.15 -3.67
CA GLN A 75 -8.54 29.15 -3.09
C GLN A 75 -8.29 29.01 -1.58
N THR A 76 -8.87 27.99 -0.93
CA THR A 76 -8.65 27.73 0.50
C THR A 76 -7.50 26.76 0.65
N THR A 77 -6.40 27.19 1.28
CA THR A 77 -5.31 26.28 1.67
C THR A 77 -5.91 25.18 2.56
N PRO A 78 -5.77 23.90 2.21
CA PRO A 78 -6.30 22.82 3.02
C PRO A 78 -5.62 22.83 4.41
N PRO A 79 -6.34 22.44 5.49
CA PRO A 79 -5.82 22.44 6.84
C PRO A 79 -4.90 21.22 7.07
N VAL A 80 -3.76 21.21 6.39
CA VAL A 80 -2.77 20.11 6.36
C VAL A 80 -2.38 19.67 7.76
N ASP A 81 -2.19 20.62 8.67
CA ASP A 81 -1.79 20.33 10.04
C ASP A 81 -2.89 19.62 10.83
N ALA A 82 -4.16 19.97 10.57
CA ALA A 82 -5.29 19.30 11.18
C ALA A 82 -5.46 17.88 10.60
N ALA A 83 -5.29 17.70 9.29
CA ALA A 83 -5.22 16.37 8.71
C ALA A 83 -4.05 15.58 9.29
N ARG A 84 -2.82 16.12 9.32
CA ARG A 84 -1.63 15.52 9.95
C ARG A 84 -1.88 15.08 11.40
N SER A 85 -2.62 15.88 12.17
CA SER A 85 -3.06 15.55 13.52
C SER A 85 -3.97 14.31 13.54
N LEU A 86 -4.92 14.19 12.59
CA LEU A 86 -5.74 12.97 12.42
C LEU A 86 -4.89 11.72 12.13
N LEU A 87 -3.74 11.90 11.49
CA LEU A 87 -2.83 10.81 11.13
C LEU A 87 -1.96 10.35 12.30
N THR A 88 -1.78 11.17 13.33
CA THR A 88 -0.87 10.86 14.44
C THR A 88 -1.55 9.86 15.40
N PRO A 89 -0.92 8.72 15.73
CA PRO A 89 -1.45 7.81 16.74
C PRO A 89 -1.67 8.57 18.05
N PRO A 90 -2.77 8.32 18.80
CA PRO A 90 -2.95 8.93 20.10
C PRO A 90 -1.86 8.42 21.05
N SER A 91 -0.87 9.24 21.36
CA SER A 91 0.10 8.95 22.42
C SER A 91 -0.64 8.87 23.77
N PRO A 92 -0.39 7.86 24.62
CA PRO A 92 -0.92 7.86 25.97
C PRO A 92 -0.19 8.94 26.78
N SER A 93 -0.95 9.97 27.17
CA SER A 93 -0.70 10.97 28.21
C SER A 93 0.63 11.76 28.20
N ARG A 94 0.51 13.07 27.94
CA ARG A 94 0.85 14.18 28.87
C ARG A 94 0.31 15.48 28.27
N GLY A 95 -0.25 16.32 29.14
CA GLY A 95 -1.04 17.48 28.77
C GLY A 95 -0.31 18.53 27.93
N CYS A 96 -1.14 19.40 27.34
CA CYS A 96 -0.79 20.63 26.64
C CYS A 96 -0.31 20.49 25.18
N ALA A 97 -1.26 20.50 24.24
CA ALA A 97 -1.13 21.22 22.96
C ALA A 97 -2.51 21.36 22.31
N ARG A 98 -2.90 22.60 22.01
CA ARG A 98 -4.08 23.01 21.22
C ARG A 98 -3.94 22.56 19.76
N SER A 99 -3.86 21.26 19.51
CA SER A 99 -3.81 20.67 18.18
C SER A 99 -5.23 20.61 17.61
N GLY A 100 -5.39 21.12 16.39
CA GLY A 100 -6.67 21.35 15.72
C GLY A 100 -7.64 20.19 15.86
N GLN A 101 -8.88 20.53 16.25
CA GLN A 101 -9.89 19.54 16.56
C GLN A 101 -10.34 18.88 15.24
N PRO A 102 -10.54 17.55 15.20
CA PRO A 102 -11.05 16.82 14.02
C PRO A 102 -12.28 17.47 13.38
N SER A 103 -13.13 18.07 14.22
CA SER A 103 -14.33 18.80 13.83
C SER A 103 -14.06 19.96 12.87
N ASP A 104 -12.88 20.59 12.93
CA ASP A 104 -12.54 21.72 12.07
C ASP A 104 -12.23 21.28 10.64
N VAL A 105 -11.62 20.09 10.48
CA VAL A 105 -11.44 19.45 9.16
C VAL A 105 -12.78 18.99 8.62
N GLU A 106 -13.60 18.34 9.45
CA GLU A 106 -14.93 17.87 9.03
C GLU A 106 -15.84 19.03 8.58
N SER A 107 -15.78 20.16 9.30
CA SER A 107 -16.59 21.35 9.01
C SER A 107 -16.15 22.12 7.76
N GLN A 108 -14.84 22.14 7.44
CA GLN A 108 -14.33 22.80 6.23
C GLN A 108 -14.57 21.99 4.94
N PHE A 109 -14.80 20.68 5.06
CA PHE A 109 -15.07 19.78 3.94
C PHE A 109 -16.53 19.32 3.87
N ALA A 110 -17.36 19.68 4.86
CA ALA A 110 -18.80 19.48 4.79
C ALA A 110 -19.38 20.27 3.61
N ASP A 111 -19.91 19.53 2.63
CA ASP A 111 -20.64 20.09 1.50
C ASP A 111 -21.92 20.77 2.02
N PRO A 112 -22.28 22.00 1.60
CA PRO A 112 -23.53 22.64 2.01
C PRO A 112 -24.78 21.86 1.57
N SER A 113 -24.63 20.81 0.75
CA SER A 113 -25.69 19.92 0.27
C SER A 113 -26.10 18.80 1.26
N GLY A 114 -25.51 18.71 2.46
CA GLY A 114 -26.11 18.02 3.62
C GLY A 114 -26.38 16.51 3.55
N SER A 115 -25.85 15.75 2.57
CA SER A 115 -26.22 14.33 2.41
C SER A 115 -25.05 13.33 2.28
N ARG A 116 -23.79 13.76 2.26
CA ARG A 116 -22.64 12.83 2.22
C ARG A 116 -21.66 13.18 3.33
N THR A 117 -21.14 12.14 4.00
CA THR A 117 -19.99 12.28 4.89
C THR A 117 -18.86 12.95 4.12
N PRO A 118 -18.21 13.98 4.67
CA PRO A 118 -17.14 14.67 3.98
C PRO A 118 -16.01 13.68 3.64
N THR A 119 -15.50 13.77 2.41
CA THR A 119 -14.41 12.92 1.91
C THR A 119 -13.18 13.76 1.59
N ILE A 120 -12.01 13.17 1.77
CA ILE A 120 -10.73 13.69 1.31
C ILE A 120 -10.22 12.85 0.15
N LEU A 121 -9.47 13.50 -0.74
CA LEU A 121 -8.80 12.85 -1.85
C LEU A 121 -7.32 12.67 -1.50
N LEU A 122 -6.85 11.43 -1.52
CA LEU A 122 -5.48 11.04 -1.19
C LEU A 122 -4.77 10.49 -2.41
N LYS A 123 -3.49 10.86 -2.59
CA LYS A 123 -2.58 10.18 -3.50
C LYS A 123 -1.62 9.32 -2.70
N ILE A 124 -1.48 8.05 -3.06
CA ILE A 124 -0.52 7.14 -2.41
C ILE A 124 0.48 6.68 -3.45
N GLY A 125 1.77 6.98 -3.28
CA GLY A 125 2.80 6.58 -4.25
C GLY A 125 4.12 7.31 -4.07
N ARG A 126 5.02 7.17 -5.06
CA ARG A 126 6.43 7.63 -4.96
C ARG A 126 6.73 9.00 -5.57
N ALA A 127 5.89 9.48 -6.50
CA ALA A 127 6.16 10.71 -7.26
C ALA A 127 5.32 11.90 -6.76
N ALA A 128 5.99 13.03 -6.54
CA ALA A 128 5.40 14.29 -6.04
C ALA A 128 5.25 15.35 -7.15
N ASN A 129 5.12 14.96 -8.43
CA ASN A 129 5.03 15.95 -9.50
C ASN A 129 3.56 16.39 -9.67
N HIS A 130 3.34 17.69 -9.87
CA HIS A 130 2.04 18.37 -10.04
C HIS A 130 0.99 17.49 -10.74
N GLN A 131 -0.16 17.29 -10.09
CA GLN A 131 -1.14 16.30 -10.50
C GLN A 131 -2.34 16.96 -11.16
N CYS A 132 -2.26 17.20 -12.48
CA CYS A 132 -3.42 17.41 -13.34
C CYS A 132 -4.54 18.30 -12.75
N GLY A 133 -4.20 19.53 -12.35
CA GLY A 133 -5.18 20.47 -11.78
C GLY A 133 -5.46 20.33 -10.28
N TYR A 134 -4.67 19.52 -9.57
CA TYR A 134 -4.68 19.41 -8.11
C TYR A 134 -3.35 19.83 -7.50
N ASP A 135 -3.45 20.60 -6.44
CA ASP A 135 -2.35 20.87 -5.53
C ASP A 135 -2.16 19.67 -4.61
N ILE A 136 -0.91 19.28 -4.42
CA ILE A 136 -0.53 18.14 -3.60
C ILE A 136 0.28 18.61 -2.40
N GLU A 137 -0.06 18.07 -1.25
CA GLU A 137 0.67 18.34 -0.03
C GLU A 137 1.00 17.03 0.68
N LEU A 138 2.26 16.92 1.09
CA LEU A 138 2.73 15.72 1.76
C LEU A 138 2.12 15.64 3.16
N LEU A 139 1.24 14.66 3.36
CA LEU A 139 0.67 14.36 4.66
C LEU A 139 1.65 13.54 5.49
N ARG A 140 2.18 12.46 4.92
CA ARG A 140 3.09 11.54 5.59
C ARG A 140 3.92 10.75 4.59
N TYR A 141 5.14 10.40 4.99
CA TYR A 141 5.92 9.38 4.32
C TYR A 141 6.08 8.18 5.26
N TYR A 142 6.04 6.99 4.69
CA TYR A 142 6.28 5.74 5.38
C TYR A 142 7.71 5.32 5.08
N ALA A 143 8.54 5.53 6.09
CA ALA A 143 9.84 4.91 6.19
C ALA A 143 9.73 3.59 6.94
N TYR A 144 10.51 2.62 6.51
CA TYR A 144 10.67 1.38 7.25
C TYR A 144 11.47 1.67 8.54
N LEU A 145 10.83 1.46 9.69
CA LEU A 145 11.39 1.60 11.02
C LEU A 145 10.69 0.60 11.97
N PRO A 146 11.41 -0.39 12.53
CA PRO A 146 10.90 -1.13 13.68
C PRO A 146 10.70 -0.13 14.84
N GLY A 147 9.45 0.12 15.26
CA GLY A 147 9.15 1.07 16.35
C GLY A 147 9.00 2.55 15.96
N ALA A 148 8.62 2.83 14.70
CA ALA A 148 8.51 4.17 14.10
C ALA A 148 7.65 5.21 14.85
N SER A 149 6.84 4.81 15.84
CA SER A 149 6.14 5.74 16.72
C SER A 149 7.10 6.73 17.40
N ASN A 150 8.40 6.42 17.49
CA ASN A 150 9.38 7.13 18.32
C ASN A 150 10.66 7.53 17.56
N ALA A 151 10.76 7.33 16.25
CA ALA A 151 12.05 7.46 15.53
C ALA A 151 12.60 8.89 15.46
N SER A 152 11.74 9.91 15.59
CA SER A 152 12.17 11.30 15.76
C SER A 152 12.96 11.54 17.06
N ALA A 153 12.88 10.61 18.03
CA ALA A 153 13.58 10.70 19.31
C ALA A 153 14.90 9.91 19.36
N THR A 154 15.17 8.99 18.42
CA THR A 154 16.33 8.07 18.49
C THR A 154 17.42 8.33 17.45
N GLY A 155 17.23 9.28 16.52
CA GLY A 155 18.25 9.62 15.51
C GLY A 155 18.58 8.49 14.53
N GLN A 156 17.75 7.44 14.46
CA GLN A 156 17.91 6.36 13.49
C GLN A 156 17.53 6.84 12.10
N VAL A 157 18.42 6.64 11.13
CA VAL A 157 18.17 6.93 9.73
C VAL A 157 16.98 6.07 9.27
N PRO A 158 15.88 6.68 8.79
CA PRO A 158 14.74 5.93 8.30
C PRO A 158 15.20 5.03 7.14
N ARG A 159 14.93 3.71 7.22
CA ARG A 159 15.30 2.77 6.15
C ARG A 159 14.21 2.77 5.09
N MET A 160 14.61 2.55 3.84
CA MET A 160 13.71 2.50 2.69
C MET A 160 13.09 1.11 2.57
N THR A 161 11.84 1.03 2.10
CA THR A 161 11.18 -0.22 1.75
C THR A 161 11.93 -0.87 0.58
N PRO A 162 12.53 -2.07 0.75
CA PRO A 162 13.37 -2.72 -0.26
C PRO A 162 12.66 -2.92 -1.61
N HIS A 163 11.37 -3.27 -1.59
CA HIS A 163 10.58 -3.47 -2.80
C HIS A 163 9.43 -2.46 -2.89
N CYS A 164 9.76 -1.16 -2.85
CA CYS A 164 8.74 -0.10 -2.73
C CYS A 164 7.67 -0.13 -3.83
N ARG A 165 8.03 -0.49 -5.08
CA ARG A 165 7.08 -0.64 -6.19
C ARG A 165 6.05 -1.73 -5.95
N ARG A 166 6.48 -2.83 -5.35
CA ARG A 166 5.64 -3.98 -5.07
C ARG A 166 4.68 -3.66 -3.93
N VAL A 167 5.21 -3.05 -2.87
CA VAL A 167 4.42 -2.55 -1.74
C VAL A 167 3.39 -1.53 -2.20
N GLU A 168 3.79 -0.55 -3.01
CA GLU A 168 2.89 0.43 -3.63
C GLU A 168 1.74 -0.25 -4.38
N ARG A 169 2.05 -1.25 -5.21
CA ARG A 169 1.04 -2.00 -5.96
C ARG A 169 0.08 -2.78 -5.06
N LEU A 170 0.58 -3.44 -4.02
CA LEU A 170 -0.25 -4.19 -3.07
C LEU A 170 -1.20 -3.27 -2.31
N ILE A 171 -0.71 -2.11 -1.88
CA ILE A 171 -1.53 -1.07 -1.25
C ILE A 171 -2.64 -0.61 -2.19
N HIS A 172 -2.32 -0.30 -3.45
CA HIS A 172 -3.32 0.13 -4.44
C HIS A 172 -4.38 -0.93 -4.70
N LEU A 173 -3.99 -2.19 -4.83
CA LEU A 173 -4.93 -3.31 -5.05
C LEU A 173 -5.89 -3.46 -3.89
N GLU A 174 -5.39 -3.46 -2.66
CA GLU A 174 -6.23 -3.62 -1.48
C GLU A 174 -7.18 -2.42 -1.29
N LEU A 175 -6.68 -1.19 -1.37
CA LEU A 175 -7.53 0.00 -1.22
C LEU A 175 -8.59 0.10 -2.32
N ALA A 176 -8.24 -0.29 -3.56
CA ALA A 176 -9.21 -0.36 -4.64
C ALA A 176 -10.29 -1.42 -4.38
N GLY A 177 -9.90 -2.60 -3.87
CA GLY A 177 -10.85 -3.66 -3.49
C GLY A 177 -11.76 -3.27 -2.33
N MET A 178 -11.31 -2.39 -1.43
CA MET A 178 -12.13 -1.79 -0.38
C MET A 178 -13.07 -0.70 -0.88
N GLY A 179 -13.04 -0.36 -2.18
CA GLY A 179 -13.89 0.68 -2.77
C GLY A 179 -13.39 2.11 -2.52
N HIS A 180 -12.17 2.29 -2.02
CA HIS A 180 -11.59 3.63 -1.78
C HIS A 180 -11.03 4.28 -3.04
N ARG A 181 -11.08 3.63 -4.20
CA ARG A 181 -10.53 4.19 -5.44
C ARG A 181 -11.34 5.42 -5.87
N ALA A 182 -10.66 6.52 -6.14
CA ALA A 182 -11.33 7.72 -6.62
C ALA A 182 -11.88 7.48 -8.04
N ASN A 183 -13.20 7.57 -8.20
CA ASN A 183 -13.87 7.39 -9.49
C ASN A 183 -14.07 8.73 -10.20
N LEU A 184 -12.97 9.46 -10.44
CA LEU A 184 -12.99 10.76 -11.13
C LEU A 184 -13.00 10.64 -12.67
N GLY A 185 -13.09 9.41 -13.18
CA GLY A 185 -13.03 9.14 -14.61
C GLY A 185 -11.65 9.41 -15.22
N THR A 186 -11.63 9.60 -16.53
CA THR A 186 -10.42 9.92 -17.27
C THR A 186 -10.04 11.37 -17.05
N CYS A 187 -8.80 11.60 -16.65
CA CYS A 187 -8.30 12.93 -16.33
C CYS A 187 -8.34 13.87 -17.54
N GLU A 188 -8.93 15.06 -17.38
CA GLU A 188 -9.01 16.07 -18.45
C GLU A 188 -7.63 16.62 -18.86
N THR A 189 -6.66 16.68 -17.94
CA THR A 189 -5.32 17.21 -18.24
C THR A 189 -4.43 16.20 -18.94
N CYS A 190 -4.46 14.93 -18.55
CA CYS A 190 -3.52 13.92 -19.07
C CYS A 190 -4.17 12.77 -19.84
N ALA A 191 -5.49 12.78 -20.00
CA ALA A 191 -6.28 11.77 -20.70
C ALA A 191 -6.05 10.32 -20.21
N ARG A 192 -5.66 10.15 -18.94
CA ARG A 192 -5.41 8.84 -18.31
C ARG A 192 -6.14 8.74 -16.99
N ASP A 193 -6.42 7.51 -16.56
CA ASP A 193 -7.00 7.25 -15.25
C ASP A 193 -5.90 7.26 -14.18
N HIS A 194 -6.09 8.06 -13.13
CA HIS A 194 -5.21 8.08 -11.97
C HIS A 194 -5.51 6.89 -11.07
N ARG A 195 -4.65 5.89 -11.11
CA ARG A 195 -4.85 4.63 -10.36
C ARG A 195 -4.47 4.76 -8.89
N GLU A 196 -3.68 5.78 -8.61
CA GLU A 196 -3.07 6.07 -7.33
C GLU A 196 -3.85 7.10 -6.50
N TRP A 197 -5.04 7.49 -6.94
CA TRP A 197 -5.93 8.43 -6.23
C TRP A 197 -7.05 7.67 -5.51
N PHE A 198 -7.30 8.05 -4.27
CA PHE A 198 -8.25 7.39 -3.37
C PHE A 198 -9.15 8.41 -2.69
N GLU A 199 -10.46 8.16 -2.69
CA GLU A 199 -11.46 8.93 -1.97
C GLU A 199 -11.77 8.23 -0.65
N VAL A 200 -11.60 8.95 0.46
CA VAL A 200 -11.69 8.39 1.81
C VAL A 200 -12.51 9.33 2.67
N GLU A 201 -13.37 8.78 3.53
CA GLU A 201 -14.07 9.58 4.54
C GLU A 201 -13.06 10.35 5.41
N THR A 202 -13.35 11.62 5.71
CA THR A 202 -12.51 12.43 6.61
C THR A 202 -12.56 11.95 8.05
N THR A 203 -13.34 10.91 8.33
CA THR A 203 -13.45 10.31 9.66
C THR A 203 -12.12 9.68 10.06
N ARG A 204 -11.82 9.70 11.37
CA ARG A 204 -10.63 9.03 11.92
C ARG A 204 -10.59 7.55 11.56
N ASN A 205 -11.75 6.89 11.46
CA ASN A 205 -11.84 5.48 11.07
C ASN A 205 -11.48 5.28 9.59
N GLY A 206 -12.03 6.10 8.69
CA GLY A 206 -11.70 6.05 7.26
C GLY A 206 -10.20 6.21 7.02
N ILE A 207 -9.60 7.24 7.63
CA ILE A 207 -8.17 7.50 7.53
C ILE A 207 -7.34 6.38 8.18
N ARG A 208 -7.76 5.86 9.34
CA ARG A 208 -7.06 4.74 10.01
C ARG A 208 -7.02 3.48 9.16
N ARG A 209 -8.10 3.15 8.44
CA ARG A 209 -8.15 1.97 7.56
C ARG A 209 -7.06 2.05 6.48
N VAL A 210 -6.91 3.20 5.85
CA VAL A 210 -5.83 3.43 4.85
C VAL A 210 -4.46 3.17 5.47
N TYR A 211 -4.25 3.60 6.71
CA TYR A 211 -2.99 3.37 7.41
C TYR A 211 -2.72 1.94 7.78
N ASP A 212 -3.74 1.21 8.23
CA ASP A 212 -3.58 -0.19 8.58
C ASP A 212 -3.18 -1.00 7.34
N VAL A 213 -3.68 -0.64 6.15
CA VAL A 213 -3.27 -1.24 4.87
C VAL A 213 -1.81 -0.92 4.53
N ILE A 214 -1.42 0.37 4.55
CA ILE A 214 -0.04 0.78 4.24
C ILE A 214 0.95 0.09 5.18
N ARG A 215 0.66 0.12 6.49
CA ARG A 215 1.52 -0.49 7.51
C ARG A 215 1.69 -1.99 7.28
N ARG A 216 0.60 -2.71 7.02
CA ARG A 216 0.64 -4.17 6.79
C ARG A 216 1.57 -4.55 5.64
N TRP A 217 1.48 -3.84 4.51
CA TRP A 217 2.29 -4.17 3.33
C TRP A 217 3.75 -3.75 3.48
N VAL A 218 4.02 -2.67 4.22
CA VAL A 218 5.40 -2.28 4.57
C VAL A 218 6.02 -3.31 5.53
N GLU A 219 5.29 -3.76 6.56
CA GLU A 219 5.74 -4.80 7.50
C GLU A 219 5.93 -6.16 6.80
N TRP A 220 5.07 -6.50 5.83
CA TRP A 220 5.23 -7.71 5.04
C TRP A 220 6.50 -7.69 4.20
N ASP A 221 6.81 -6.56 3.55
CA ASP A 221 8.03 -6.43 2.74
C ASP A 221 9.28 -6.54 3.61
N GLU A 222 9.25 -6.02 4.84
CA GLU A 222 10.30 -6.24 5.84
C GLU A 222 10.50 -7.73 6.13
N ALA A 223 9.41 -8.45 6.43
CA ALA A 223 9.50 -9.86 6.83
C ALA A 223 9.97 -10.79 5.69
N THR A 224 9.98 -10.30 4.45
CA THR A 224 10.29 -11.08 3.25
C THR A 224 11.52 -10.60 2.48
N ALA A 225 12.10 -9.45 2.84
CA ALA A 225 13.37 -8.95 2.32
C ALA A 225 14.58 -9.58 3.03
#